data_AF-A0A8T4JBM0-F1
#
_entry.id   AF-A0A8T4JBM0-F1
#
_cell.length_a   1.000
_cell.length_b   1.000
_cell.length_c   1.000
_cell.angle_alpha   90.00
_cell.angle_beta   90.00
_cell.angle_gamma   90.00
#
_symmetry.space_group_name_H-M   'P 1'
#
loop_
_entity.id
_entity.type
_entity.pdbx_description
1 polymer ?
#
loop_
_entity_poly.entity_id
_entity_poly.type
_entity_poly.pdbx_seq_one_letter_code
_entity_poly.pdbx_strand_id
1 'polypeptide(L)' 'AAEGHGIVTLAFDNRGGARRLTEHLLALGHRRIGYVAGPAERTTTRHRLGGHRLALQERFPELLDEAELL' A
#
# COMPACT_ATOMS: atom_id res chain seq x y z
N ALA A 1 8.98 19.04 -4.60
CA ALA A 1 7.99 18.58 -5.59
C ALA A 1 8.73 18.35 -6.89
N ALA A 2 8.59 17.20 -7.54
CA ALA A 2 9.22 16.99 -8.85
C ALA A 2 8.46 17.84 -9.87
N GLU A 3 9.12 18.82 -10.47
CA GLU A 3 8.57 19.60 -11.58
C GLU A 3 8.37 18.66 -12.77
N GLY A 4 7.10 18.46 -13.15
CA GLY A 4 6.76 17.68 -14.32
C GLY A 4 7.13 18.47 -15.58
N HIS A 5 8.12 17.99 -16.32
CA HIS A 5 8.27 18.35 -17.74
C HIS A 5 6.91 18.15 -18.39
N GLY A 6 6.37 19.18 -19.08
CA GLY A 6 4.98 19.31 -19.55
C GLY A 6 4.47 18.22 -20.50
N ILE A 7 4.55 16.96 -20.08
CA ILE A 7 4.18 15.75 -20.77
C ILE A 7 2.93 15.22 -20.06
N VAL A 8 1.85 15.15 -20.82
CA VAL A 8 0.60 14.58 -20.33
C VAL A 8 0.81 13.09 -20.05
N THR A 9 0.59 12.68 -18.81
CA THR A 9 0.74 11.29 -18.37
C THR A 9 -0.53 10.83 -17.66
N LEU A 10 -0.94 9.60 -17.95
CA LEU A 10 -1.97 8.90 -17.18
C LEU A 10 -1.30 7.92 -16.23
N ALA A 11 -1.55 8.05 -14.93
CA ALA A 11 -0.96 7.18 -13.91
C ALA A 11 -2.03 6.43 -13.12
N PHE A 12 -1.67 5.25 -12.62
CA PHE A 12 -2.53 4.51 -11.70
C PHE A 12 -2.44 5.06 -10.27
N ASP A 13 -3.59 5.15 -9.60
CA ASP A 13 -3.63 5.33 -8.15
C ASP A 13 -3.23 4.03 -7.43
N ASN A 14 -1.93 3.78 -7.40
CA ASN A 14 -1.35 2.62 -6.75
C ASN A 14 -1.59 2.59 -5.24
N ARG A 15 -1.72 3.76 -4.60
CA ARG A 15 -1.92 3.85 -3.15
C ARG A 15 -3.38 3.55 -2.80
N GLY A 16 -4.32 4.24 -3.40
CA GLY A 16 -5.75 4.01 -3.16
C GLY A 16 -6.19 2.63 -3.66
N GLY A 17 -5.58 2.09 -4.72
CA GLY A 17 -5.78 0.70 -5.15
C GLY A 17 -5.38 -0.31 -4.07
N ALA A 18 -4.18 -0.19 -3.51
CA ALA A 18 -3.70 -1.11 -2.48
C ALA A 18 -4.45 -1.00 -1.15
N ARG A 19 -4.88 0.23 -0.78
CA ARG A 19 -5.75 0.45 0.38
C ARG A 19 -7.05 -0.33 0.23
N ARG A 20 -7.77 -0.14 -0.88
CA ARG A 20 -9.04 -0.83 -1.15
C ARG A 20 -8.89 -2.35 -1.19
N LEU A 21 -7.81 -2.85 -1.76
CA LEU A 21 -7.52 -4.30 -1.75
C LEU A 21 -7.39 -4.83 -0.32
N THR A 22 -6.63 -4.14 0.53
CA THR A 22 -6.41 -4.56 1.92
C THR A 22 -7.69 -4.46 2.73
N GLU A 23 -8.45 -3.37 2.58
CA GLU A 23 -9.77 -3.20 3.19
C GLU A 23 -10.73 -4.33 2.82
N HIS A 24 -10.70 -4.77 1.56
CA HIS A 24 -11.53 -5.87 1.09
C HIS A 24 -11.16 -7.19 1.78
N LEU A 25 -9.86 -7.51 1.87
CA LEU A 25 -9.39 -8.72 2.58
C LEU A 25 -9.76 -8.67 4.08
N LEU A 26 -9.61 -7.51 4.72
CA LEU A 26 -10.01 -7.31 6.10
C LEU A 26 -11.54 -7.51 6.28
N ALA A 27 -12.34 -7.00 5.35
CA ALA A 27 -13.80 -7.16 5.36
C ALA A 27 -14.25 -8.63 5.19
N LEU A 28 -13.45 -9.45 4.50
CA LEU A 28 -13.65 -10.90 4.42
C LEU A 28 -13.19 -11.64 5.69
N GLY A 29 -12.62 -10.94 6.67
CA GLY A 29 -12.18 -11.51 7.95
C GLY A 29 -10.72 -11.93 7.98
N HIS A 30 -9.92 -11.66 6.94
CA HIS A 30 -8.48 -11.94 6.98
C HIS A 30 -7.78 -11.01 7.97
N ARG A 31 -6.92 -11.58 8.83
CA ARG A 31 -6.16 -10.86 9.87
C ARG A 31 -4.65 -10.92 9.70
N ARG A 32 -4.15 -11.87 8.90
CA ARG A 32 -2.73 -12.08 8.64
C ARG A 32 -2.50 -11.92 7.15
N ILE A 33 -2.08 -10.72 6.75
CA ILE A 33 -1.95 -10.34 5.34
C ILE A 33 -0.50 -9.99 5.09
N GLY A 34 0.20 -10.81 4.30
CA GLY A 34 1.56 -10.53 3.85
C GLY A 34 1.57 -9.68 2.58
N TYR A 35 2.54 -8.75 2.49
CA TYR A 35 2.80 -7.99 1.27
C TYR A 35 4.16 -8.40 0.68
N VAL A 36 4.14 -9.14 -0.43
CA VAL A 36 5.35 -9.51 -1.17
C VAL A 36 5.79 -8.31 -2.02
N ALA A 37 6.78 -7.56 -1.52
CA ALA A 37 7.25 -6.33 -2.14
C ALA A 37 8.22 -6.56 -3.30
N GLY A 38 8.23 -5.61 -4.25
CA GLY A 38 9.33 -5.43 -5.20
C GLY A 38 10.40 -4.47 -4.67
N PRO A 39 11.36 -4.02 -5.50
CA PRO A 39 12.40 -3.09 -5.09
C PRO A 39 11.83 -1.79 -4.50
N ALA A 40 12.41 -1.31 -3.39
CA ALA A 40 11.90 -0.19 -2.60
C ALA A 40 12.05 1.18 -3.33
N GLU A 41 12.94 1.25 -4.31
CA GLU A 41 13.22 2.44 -5.10
C GLU A 41 12.09 2.74 -6.09
N ARG A 42 11.24 1.75 -6.40
CA ARG A 42 10.09 1.94 -7.30
C ARG A 42 8.95 2.69 -6.60
N THR A 43 8.46 3.74 -7.26
CA THR A 43 7.31 4.54 -6.78
C THR A 43 6.08 3.67 -6.55
N THR A 44 5.80 2.71 -7.44
CA THR A 44 4.69 1.76 -7.33
C THR A 44 4.79 0.88 -6.09
N THR A 45 5.98 0.35 -5.77
CA THR A 45 6.23 -0.43 -4.55
C THR A 45 5.90 0.41 -3.31
N ARG A 46 6.46 1.62 -3.20
CA ARG A 46 6.21 2.51 -2.04
C ARG A 46 4.74 2.90 -1.92
N HIS A 47 4.09 3.22 -3.04
CA HIS A 47 2.68 3.61 -3.03
C HIS A 47 1.77 2.46 -2.58
N ARG A 48 1.99 1.24 -3.09
CA ARG A 48 1.18 0.08 -2.72
C ARG A 48 1.40 -0.33 -1.27
N LEU A 49 2.65 -0.39 -0.81
CA LEU A 49 2.98 -0.68 0.58
C LEU A 49 2.35 0.37 1.53
N GLY A 50 2.40 1.65 1.16
CA GLY A 50 1.75 2.71 1.93
C GLY A 50 0.23 2.57 1.99
N GLY A 51 -0.43 2.20 0.89
CA GLY A 51 -1.87 1.94 0.86
C GLY A 51 -2.28 0.74 1.73
N HIS A 52 -1.50 -0.34 1.67
CA HIS A 52 -1.69 -1.51 2.51
C HIS A 52 -1.56 -1.18 4.01
N ARG A 53 -0.47 -0.50 4.40
CA ARG A 53 -0.25 -0.07 5.78
C ARG A 53 -1.34 0.87 6.28
N LEU A 54 -1.81 1.81 5.45
CA LEU A 54 -2.89 2.72 5.81
C LEU A 54 -4.19 1.96 6.15
N ALA A 55 -4.58 0.97 5.35
CA ALA A 55 -5.77 0.17 5.62
C ALA A 55 -5.67 -0.63 6.93
N LEU A 56 -4.50 -1.18 7.24
CA LEU A 56 -4.24 -1.85 8.52
C LEU A 56 -4.32 -0.83 9.66
N GLN A 57 -3.64 0.31 9.55
CA GLN A 57 -3.64 1.35 10.57
C GLN A 57 -5.05 1.88 10.90
N GLU A 58 -5.89 2.08 9.88
CA GLU A 58 -7.24 2.63 10.05
C GLU A 58 -8.23 1.66 10.68
N ARG A 59 -8.02 0.35 10.56
CA ARG A 59 -9.01 -0.66 11.03
C ARG A 59 -8.52 -1.58 12.13
N PHE A 60 -7.23 -1.93 12.11
CA PHE A 60 -6.60 -2.93 12.97
C PHE A 60 -5.13 -2.55 13.21
N PRO A 61 -4.85 -1.42 13.89
CA PRO A 61 -3.50 -0.92 14.11
C PRO A 61 -2.60 -1.92 14.85
N GLU A 62 -3.17 -2.81 15.67
CA GLU A 62 -2.46 -3.89 16.35
C GLU A 62 -1.82 -4.92 15.41
N LEU A 63 -2.20 -4.93 14.12
CA LEU A 63 -1.62 -5.83 13.12
C LEU A 63 -0.36 -5.26 12.45
N LEU A 64 0.05 -4.04 12.79
CA LEU A 64 1.27 -3.42 12.25
C LEU A 64 2.54 -3.79 13.00
N ASP A 65 2.40 -4.40 14.18
CA ASP A 65 3.48 -4.56 15.17
C ASP A 65 4.47 -5.70 14.82
N GLU A 66 4.15 -6.55 13.83
CA GLU A 66 4.98 -7.71 13.42
C GLU A 66 5.73 -7.53 12.08
N ALA A 67 5.56 -6.41 11.37
CA ALA A 67 5.87 -6.33 9.94
C ALA A 67 7.28 -5.85 9.54
N GLU A 68 8.22 -5.70 10.48
CA GLU A 68 9.55 -5.12 10.20
C GLU A 68 10.72 -6.13 10.06
N LEU A 69 10.49 -7.46 10.12
CA LEU A 69 11.57 -8.44 10.27
C LEU A 69 11.85 -9.43 9.12
N LEU A 70 11.36 -9.21 7.89
CA LEU A 70 11.78 -9.99 6.71
C LEU A 70 11.90 -9.10 5.47
#